data_AF-A0A1V5S5Z3-F1
#
_entry.id   AF-A0A1V5S5Z3-F1
#
_cell.length_a   1.000
_cell.length_b   1.000
_cell.length_c   1.000
_cell.angle_alpha   90.00
_cell.angle_beta   90.00
_cell.angle_gamma   90.00
#
_symmetry.space_group_name_H-M   'P 1'
#
loop_
_entity.id
_entity.type
_entity.pdbx_description
1 polymer ?
#
loop_
_entity_poly.entity_id
_entity_poly.type
_entity_poly.pdbx_seq_one_letter_code
_entity_poly.pdbx_strand_id
1 'polypeptide(L)'
;MRFKITLVFLLISLILVASSSYISEVFEYVPAPGQFINTLPAYEDGDGADDMAQKVEERIAGVSTGQLVCLGAFGGYVVVGFDHTIQNVKGEYDFKVYGNAFANSAEPAIMEVMYDANGNGLPDDTWYEIAGSEYGNKSTIRNYEITYYKPSAEDDAASGNIEEYIKWLDNQGNSGYIQKNVFHKQSYYPLWINETSYTLKGTLLPKNAQNTGTDSNPYWILPAFEWGYADNQPNTSDLSNIKIDWAVDDNGDAVDLPGVNFIKIYTAENQSAGWLGETSSELCGIEDLHYSLDVFENNQLTDFVQNPFYDNISVKLSADSKLTLMRIDGHVLKIINCAEGETTIDASFIEMGWYLLLIESNTKYGVYKILKSARNY
;
A
#
# COMPACT_ATOMS: atom_id res chain seq x y z
N MET A 1 -34.33 -20.42 30.50
CA MET A 1 -33.95 -19.24 29.70
C MET A 1 -32.49 -18.91 29.99
N ARG A 2 -31.55 -19.62 29.34
CA ARG A 2 -30.08 -19.53 29.57
C ARG A 2 -29.37 -19.67 28.21
N PHE A 3 -29.61 -18.73 27.29
CA PHE A 3 -29.06 -18.77 25.93
C PHE A 3 -28.73 -17.37 25.36
N LYS A 4 -28.33 -16.42 26.22
CA LYS A 4 -28.01 -15.04 25.76
C LYS A 4 -26.71 -14.42 26.28
N ILE A 5 -25.88 -15.15 27.05
CA ILE A 5 -24.67 -14.54 27.66
C ILE A 5 -23.36 -14.99 26.99
N THR A 6 -23.39 -16.05 26.17
CA THR A 6 -22.18 -16.59 25.52
C THR A 6 -21.88 -15.95 24.15
N LEU A 7 -22.83 -15.22 23.55
CA LEU A 7 -22.66 -14.66 22.20
C LEU A 7 -21.96 -13.28 22.17
N VAL A 8 -21.88 -12.57 23.31
CA VAL A 8 -21.26 -11.22 23.39
C VAL A 8 -19.76 -11.30 23.68
N PHE A 9 -19.27 -12.39 24.25
CA PHE A 9 -17.83 -12.57 24.50
C PHE A 9 -17.05 -13.06 23.27
N LEU A 10 -17.73 -13.58 22.24
CA LEU A 10 -17.06 -14.06 21.02
C LEU A 10 -16.82 -12.95 19.97
N LEU A 11 -17.41 -11.76 20.14
CA LEU A 11 -17.22 -10.62 19.24
C LEU A 11 -16.14 -9.62 19.69
N ILE A 12 -15.59 -9.76 20.91
CA ILE A 12 -14.64 -8.78 21.49
C ILE A 12 -13.23 -9.38 21.64
N SER A 13 -12.99 -10.57 21.08
CA SER A 13 -11.64 -11.13 20.91
C SER A 13 -11.12 -11.04 19.47
N LEU A 14 -11.82 -10.34 18.56
CA LEU A 14 -11.08 -9.70 17.48
C LEU A 14 -10.25 -8.62 18.15
N ILE A 15 -8.95 -8.88 18.21
CA ILE A 15 -7.92 -7.86 18.34
C ILE A 15 -8.44 -6.69 17.51
N LEU A 16 -8.78 -5.57 18.16
CA LEU A 16 -8.85 -4.30 17.47
C LEU A 16 -7.38 -4.01 17.12
N VAL A 17 -6.85 -4.73 16.13
CA VAL A 17 -5.82 -4.18 15.27
C VAL A 17 -6.46 -2.87 14.87
N ALA A 18 -5.82 -1.77 15.21
CA ALA A 18 -6.29 -0.48 14.76
C ALA A 18 -6.26 -0.57 13.24
N SER A 19 -7.38 -0.99 12.65
CA SER A 19 -7.43 -1.23 11.24
C SER A 19 -7.23 0.14 10.60
N SER A 20 -6.37 0.12 9.62
CA SER A 20 -5.75 1.30 9.05
C SER A 20 -6.22 1.39 7.62
N SER A 21 -6.47 2.60 7.11
CA SER A 21 -6.71 2.80 5.67
C SER A 21 -5.52 2.38 4.80
N TYR A 22 -4.43 1.88 5.36
CA TYR A 22 -3.16 1.66 4.65
C TYR A 22 -2.81 0.18 4.66
N ILE A 23 -1.96 -0.22 3.71
CA ILE A 23 -1.40 -1.59 3.66
C ILE A 23 -0.83 -2.02 5.00
N SER A 24 -1.02 -3.30 5.31
CA SER A 24 -0.62 -3.91 6.57
C SER A 24 0.66 -4.74 6.45
N GLU A 25 0.90 -5.35 5.29
CA GLU A 25 1.94 -6.38 5.13
C GLU A 25 2.53 -6.38 3.72
N VAL A 26 3.81 -6.72 3.61
CA VAL A 26 4.52 -6.97 2.35
C VAL A 26 4.90 -8.44 2.27
N PHE A 27 4.31 -9.16 1.32
CA PHE A 27 4.50 -10.60 1.14
C PHE A 27 5.72 -10.93 0.29
N GLU A 28 6.06 -10.08 -0.66
CA GLU A 28 7.13 -10.35 -1.61
C GLU A 28 7.68 -9.05 -2.19
N TYR A 29 9.00 -8.99 -2.38
CA TYR A 29 9.67 -7.90 -3.07
C TYR A 29 10.80 -8.46 -3.96
N VAL A 30 10.59 -8.37 -5.27
CA VAL A 30 11.54 -8.85 -6.29
C VAL A 30 11.74 -7.73 -7.31
N PRO A 31 12.67 -6.80 -7.05
CA PRO A 31 12.95 -5.72 -7.97
C PRO A 31 13.70 -6.22 -9.23
N ALA A 32 13.52 -5.49 -10.32
CA ALA A 32 14.38 -5.58 -11.48
C ALA A 32 15.67 -4.78 -11.22
N PRO A 33 16.73 -4.94 -12.03
CA PRO A 33 17.94 -4.15 -11.86
C PRO A 33 17.69 -2.65 -12.09
N GLY A 34 18.37 -1.79 -11.35
CA GLY A 34 18.22 -0.33 -11.48
C GLY A 34 19.11 0.49 -10.55
N GLN A 35 19.15 1.80 -10.78
CA GLN A 35 20.04 2.78 -10.16
C GLN A 35 19.75 3.10 -8.69
N PHE A 36 18.59 2.67 -8.18
CA PHE A 36 18.24 2.78 -6.76
C PHE A 36 18.17 1.44 -6.03
N ILE A 37 18.34 0.34 -6.76
CA ILE A 37 18.38 -1.00 -6.16
C ILE A 37 19.57 -1.11 -5.22
N ASN A 38 19.37 -1.86 -4.13
CA ASN A 38 20.27 -1.97 -2.97
C ASN A 38 20.40 -0.69 -2.12
N THR A 39 19.66 0.39 -2.44
CA THR A 39 19.64 1.63 -1.63
C THR A 39 18.24 2.03 -1.17
N LEU A 40 17.19 1.69 -1.93
CA LEU A 40 15.79 2.01 -1.63
C LEU A 40 14.91 0.74 -1.73
N PRO A 41 14.86 -0.12 -0.68
CA PRO A 41 15.58 -0.01 0.59
C PRO A 41 17.06 -0.43 0.51
N ALA A 42 17.81 -0.06 1.55
CA ALA A 42 19.23 -0.37 1.64
C ALA A 42 19.45 -1.86 1.95
N TYR A 43 20.25 -2.50 1.11
CA TYR A 43 20.76 -3.85 1.35
C TYR A 43 21.92 -3.80 2.34
N GLU A 44 21.95 -4.77 3.25
CA GLU A 44 23.04 -5.06 4.17
C GLU A 44 23.57 -6.47 3.93
N ASP A 45 24.87 -6.68 4.13
CA ASP A 45 25.49 -7.98 3.89
C ASP A 45 24.83 -9.08 4.70
N GLY A 46 24.18 -10.02 3.99
CA GLY A 46 23.47 -11.15 4.58
C GLY A 46 21.95 -11.08 4.48
N ASP A 47 21.37 -9.96 4.04
CA ASP A 47 19.93 -9.87 3.80
C ASP A 47 19.48 -10.88 2.74
N GLY A 48 18.39 -11.59 3.04
CA GLY A 48 17.65 -12.42 2.10
C GLY A 48 16.40 -11.73 1.55
N ALA A 49 15.59 -12.48 0.79
CA ALA A 49 14.33 -11.97 0.23
C ALA A 49 13.35 -11.51 1.33
N ASP A 50 13.21 -12.29 2.40
CA ASP A 50 12.31 -11.97 3.52
C ASP A 50 12.75 -10.71 4.25
N ASP A 51 14.06 -10.52 4.50
CA ASP A 51 14.60 -9.32 5.13
C ASP A 51 14.34 -8.08 4.26
N MET A 52 14.50 -8.21 2.94
CA MET A 52 14.24 -7.11 2.01
C MET A 52 12.76 -6.78 1.89
N ALA A 53 11.87 -7.78 1.91
CA ALA A 53 10.42 -7.57 1.98
C ALA A 53 10.02 -6.86 3.29
N GLN A 54 10.58 -7.28 4.43
CA GLN A 54 10.37 -6.61 5.72
C GLN A 54 10.86 -5.14 5.69
N LYS A 55 12.02 -4.87 5.10
CA LYS A 55 12.52 -3.49 4.94
C LYS A 55 11.64 -2.64 4.03
N VAL A 56 10.98 -3.25 3.05
CA VAL A 56 9.93 -2.57 2.26
C VAL A 56 8.73 -2.29 3.15
N GLU A 57 8.23 -3.26 3.90
CA GLU A 57 7.10 -3.10 4.83
C GLU A 57 7.31 -1.96 5.82
N GLU A 58 8.47 -1.91 6.49
CA GLU A 58 8.85 -0.86 7.44
C GLU A 58 8.82 0.56 6.84
N ARG A 59 8.93 0.67 5.50
CA ARG A 59 8.89 1.95 4.79
C ARG A 59 7.50 2.40 4.39
N ILE A 60 6.60 1.47 4.07
CA ILE A 60 5.33 1.79 3.38
C ILE A 60 4.07 1.34 4.13
N ALA A 61 4.18 0.45 5.12
CA ALA A 61 3.03 -0.07 5.86
C ALA A 61 2.51 0.91 6.93
N GLY A 62 1.18 0.95 7.09
CA GLY A 62 0.50 1.74 8.12
C GLY A 62 0.61 3.27 7.95
N VAL A 63 1.05 3.78 6.78
CA VAL A 63 1.27 5.21 6.54
C VAL A 63 0.72 5.64 5.18
N SER A 64 0.29 6.90 5.06
CA SER A 64 -0.16 7.47 3.79
C SER A 64 0.99 7.74 2.82
N THR A 65 2.11 8.25 3.33
CA THR A 65 3.30 8.55 2.52
C THR A 65 4.54 8.24 3.35
N GLY A 66 5.01 7.01 3.17
CA GLY A 66 6.20 6.48 3.77
C GLY A 66 7.47 6.87 3.04
N GLN A 67 8.53 6.08 3.21
CA GLN A 67 9.77 6.24 2.46
C GLN A 67 9.68 5.54 1.11
N LEU A 68 10.34 6.09 0.09
CA LEU A 68 10.35 5.49 -1.24
C LEU A 68 11.01 4.11 -1.24
N VAL A 69 10.41 3.24 -2.04
CA VAL A 69 10.88 1.92 -2.44
C VAL A 69 10.90 1.89 -3.96
N CYS A 70 12.01 1.44 -4.55
CA CYS A 70 12.19 1.40 -6.00
C CYS A 70 11.99 -0.03 -6.50
N LEU A 71 11.22 -0.20 -7.56
CA LEU A 71 10.99 -1.50 -8.19
C LEU A 71 12.05 -1.84 -9.24
N GLY A 72 12.86 -0.87 -9.66
CA GLY A 72 13.82 -1.02 -10.76
C GLY A 72 13.14 -1.02 -12.12
N ALA A 73 13.82 -1.54 -13.14
CA ALA A 73 13.31 -1.62 -14.51
C ALA A 73 12.07 -2.54 -14.67
N PHE A 74 11.64 -2.79 -15.91
CA PHE A 74 10.48 -3.63 -16.23
C PHE A 74 10.36 -4.90 -15.38
N GLY A 75 9.15 -5.13 -14.87
CA GLY A 75 8.75 -6.36 -14.21
C GLY A 75 9.23 -6.49 -12.77
N GLY A 76 10.05 -5.58 -12.26
CA GLY A 76 10.35 -5.50 -10.84
C GLY A 76 9.09 -5.18 -10.05
N TYR A 77 8.86 -5.89 -8.94
CA TYR A 77 7.56 -5.86 -8.27
C TYR A 77 7.61 -5.96 -6.76
N VAL A 78 6.48 -5.58 -6.16
CA VAL A 78 6.13 -5.82 -4.75
C VAL A 78 4.73 -6.41 -4.66
N VAL A 79 4.52 -7.35 -3.74
CA VAL A 79 3.21 -7.89 -3.37
C VAL A 79 2.87 -7.44 -1.96
N VAL A 80 1.73 -6.79 -1.80
CA VAL A 80 1.25 -6.24 -0.53
C VAL A 80 -0.14 -6.77 -0.18
N GLY A 81 -0.52 -6.65 1.09
CA GLY A 81 -1.88 -6.91 1.54
C GLY A 81 -2.39 -5.91 2.56
N PHE A 82 -3.71 -5.92 2.71
CA PHE A 82 -4.45 -5.15 3.71
C PHE A 82 -4.97 -6.08 4.82
N ASP A 83 -5.16 -5.54 6.02
CA ASP A 83 -5.77 -6.26 7.14
C ASP A 83 -7.30 -6.42 7.01
N HIS A 84 -7.86 -5.93 5.90
CA HIS A 84 -9.26 -5.97 5.50
C HIS A 84 -9.36 -6.09 3.98
N THR A 85 -10.57 -6.38 3.49
CA THR A 85 -10.88 -6.30 2.05
C THR A 85 -11.26 -4.87 1.70
N ILE A 86 -10.51 -4.23 0.80
CA ILE A 86 -10.91 -2.98 0.16
C ILE A 86 -12.17 -3.27 -0.66
N GLN A 87 -13.28 -2.60 -0.35
CA GLN A 87 -14.54 -2.86 -1.04
C GLN A 87 -14.50 -2.29 -2.46
N ASN A 88 -15.00 -3.05 -3.43
CA ASN A 88 -15.25 -2.52 -4.76
C ASN A 88 -16.55 -1.70 -4.76
N VAL A 89 -16.43 -0.38 -4.79
CA VAL A 89 -17.58 0.52 -4.89
C VAL A 89 -17.74 0.95 -6.34
N LYS A 90 -18.65 0.26 -7.03
CA LYS A 90 -18.89 0.43 -8.46
C LYS A 90 -18.96 1.90 -8.89
N GLY A 91 -18.09 2.26 -9.82
CA GLY A 91 -17.97 3.60 -10.41
C GLY A 91 -17.10 4.59 -9.63
N GLU A 92 -16.75 4.29 -8.38
CA GLU A 92 -15.91 5.13 -7.52
C GLU A 92 -14.43 4.71 -7.60
N TYR A 93 -13.54 5.51 -7.00
CA TYR A 93 -12.15 5.11 -6.78
C TYR A 93 -12.05 4.39 -5.43
N ASP A 94 -11.38 3.25 -5.42
CA ASP A 94 -11.36 2.34 -4.26
C ASP A 94 -10.07 2.40 -3.48
N PHE A 95 -8.94 2.55 -4.17
CA PHE A 95 -7.66 2.69 -3.52
C PHE A 95 -6.74 3.63 -4.28
N LYS A 96 -5.64 3.99 -3.64
CA LYS A 96 -4.61 4.86 -4.20
C LYS A 96 -3.24 4.30 -3.93
N VAL A 97 -2.38 4.31 -4.94
CA VAL A 97 -0.95 4.00 -4.79
C VAL A 97 -0.17 5.30 -4.80
N TYR A 98 0.56 5.55 -3.72
CA TYR A 98 1.41 6.72 -3.58
C TYR A 98 2.79 6.46 -4.18
N GLY A 99 3.21 7.33 -5.10
CA GLY A 99 4.52 7.28 -5.76
C GLY A 99 5.30 8.59 -5.60
N ASN A 100 6.25 8.82 -6.50
CA ASN A 100 7.03 10.06 -6.58
C ASN A 100 6.73 10.90 -7.84
N ALA A 101 5.84 10.42 -8.71
CA ALA A 101 5.53 11.06 -9.98
C ALA A 101 5.19 12.55 -9.84
N PHE A 102 5.71 13.33 -10.79
CA PHE A 102 5.34 14.72 -10.99
C PHE A 102 5.19 15.01 -12.48
N ALA A 103 4.77 16.24 -12.83
CA ALA A 103 4.54 16.60 -14.22
C ALA A 103 5.79 16.32 -15.07
N ASN A 104 5.62 15.51 -16.13
CA ASN A 104 6.68 15.07 -17.04
C ASN A 104 7.76 14.17 -16.42
N SER A 105 7.45 13.49 -15.31
CA SER A 105 8.29 12.49 -14.65
C SER A 105 7.41 11.33 -14.16
N ALA A 106 6.73 10.68 -15.09
CA ALA A 106 5.87 9.53 -14.82
C ALA A 106 6.61 8.23 -15.12
N GLU A 107 6.60 7.29 -14.18
CA GLU A 107 7.27 5.98 -14.28
C GLU A 107 6.23 4.88 -14.02
N PRO A 108 5.22 4.74 -14.92
CA PRO A 108 4.01 3.98 -14.69
C PRO A 108 4.25 2.51 -14.32
N ALA A 109 3.60 2.10 -13.23
CA ALA A 109 3.49 0.70 -12.82
C ALA A 109 2.05 0.18 -13.02
N ILE A 110 1.96 -1.09 -13.41
CA ILE A 110 0.69 -1.82 -13.48
C ILE A 110 0.41 -2.47 -12.12
N MET A 111 -0.88 -2.59 -11.79
CA MET A 111 -1.36 -3.35 -10.64
C MET A 111 -2.07 -4.62 -11.10
N GLU A 112 -1.74 -5.73 -10.46
CA GLU A 112 -2.58 -6.92 -10.39
C GLU A 112 -3.23 -6.97 -9.00
N VAL A 113 -4.53 -7.27 -8.93
CA VAL A 113 -5.29 -7.33 -7.69
C VAL A 113 -5.86 -8.71 -7.47
N MET A 114 -6.01 -9.10 -6.20
CA MET A 114 -6.55 -10.39 -5.80
C MET A 114 -7.54 -10.24 -4.66
N TYR A 115 -8.66 -10.93 -4.77
CA TYR A 115 -9.60 -11.17 -3.68
C TYR A 115 -9.22 -12.49 -2.97
N ASP A 116 -9.14 -12.48 -1.64
CA ASP A 116 -8.92 -13.70 -0.84
C ASP A 116 -10.20 -14.54 -0.81
N ALA A 117 -10.40 -15.34 -1.85
CA ALA A 117 -11.59 -16.15 -2.05
C ALA A 117 -11.61 -17.36 -1.12
N ASN A 118 -10.44 -17.87 -0.75
CA ASN A 118 -10.31 -19.05 0.10
C ASN A 118 -10.24 -18.69 1.61
N GLY A 119 -9.97 -17.43 1.96
CA GLY A 119 -9.99 -16.88 3.30
C GLY A 119 -8.78 -17.26 4.16
N ASN A 120 -7.64 -17.59 3.54
CA ASN A 120 -6.42 -18.00 4.24
C ASN A 120 -5.48 -16.84 4.58
N GLY A 121 -5.76 -15.63 4.11
CA GLY A 121 -4.91 -14.46 4.32
C GLY A 121 -3.59 -14.49 3.55
N LEU A 122 -3.49 -15.25 2.45
CA LEU A 122 -2.31 -15.36 1.61
C LEU A 122 -2.61 -14.94 0.16
N PRO A 123 -1.63 -14.36 -0.57
CA PRO A 123 -1.80 -13.99 -1.97
C PRO A 123 -1.66 -15.21 -2.91
N ASP A 124 -2.51 -16.23 -2.74
CA ASP A 124 -2.45 -17.52 -3.46
C ASP A 124 -3.71 -17.90 -4.25
N ASP A 125 -4.65 -16.96 -4.41
CA ASP A 125 -5.82 -17.07 -5.29
C ASP A 125 -5.54 -16.48 -6.69
N THR A 126 -6.57 -16.03 -7.41
CA THR A 126 -6.47 -15.55 -8.80
C THR A 126 -6.12 -14.07 -8.85
N TRP A 127 -5.07 -13.73 -9.62
CA TRP A 127 -4.69 -12.36 -9.95
C TRP A 127 -5.47 -11.80 -11.14
N TYR A 128 -5.87 -10.54 -11.06
CA TYR A 128 -6.56 -9.80 -12.13
C TYR A 128 -5.83 -8.49 -12.40
N GLU A 129 -5.49 -8.19 -13.65
CA GLU A 129 -4.80 -6.95 -14.01
C GLU A 129 -5.78 -5.76 -13.96
N ILE A 130 -5.34 -4.62 -13.45
CA ILE A 130 -6.06 -3.35 -13.60
C ILE A 130 -5.79 -2.80 -15.00
N ALA A 131 -6.79 -2.82 -15.87
CA ALA A 131 -6.69 -2.33 -17.24
C ALA A 131 -6.71 -0.79 -17.28
N GLY A 132 -5.52 -0.17 -17.36
CA GLY A 132 -5.37 1.28 -17.51
C GLY A 132 -5.61 1.83 -18.92
N SER A 133 -5.34 3.12 -19.12
CA SER A 133 -5.63 3.82 -20.39
C SER A 133 -4.91 3.26 -21.62
N GLU A 134 -3.74 2.64 -21.44
CA GLU A 134 -2.93 2.03 -22.51
C GLU A 134 -3.16 0.53 -22.67
N TYR A 135 -4.10 -0.08 -21.93
CA TYR A 135 -4.36 -1.51 -22.01
C TYR A 135 -4.71 -1.97 -23.45
N GLY A 136 -5.48 -1.15 -24.18
CA GLY A 136 -5.84 -1.39 -25.57
C GLY A 136 -4.84 -0.86 -26.62
N ASN A 137 -3.70 -0.31 -26.20
CA ASN A 137 -2.71 0.25 -27.12
C ASN A 137 -2.02 -0.88 -27.92
N LYS A 138 -1.80 -0.67 -29.22
CA LYS A 138 -1.17 -1.66 -30.12
C LYS A 138 0.29 -1.94 -29.78
N SER A 139 0.95 -1.03 -29.07
CA SER A 139 2.32 -1.18 -28.60
C SER A 139 2.39 -1.87 -27.23
N THR A 140 1.26 -2.09 -26.57
CA THR A 140 1.19 -2.84 -25.32
C THR A 140 1.36 -4.33 -25.60
N ILE A 141 2.27 -4.99 -24.87
CA ILE A 141 2.58 -6.41 -25.03
C ILE A 141 2.23 -7.15 -23.74
N ARG A 142 1.13 -7.90 -23.76
CA ARG A 142 0.73 -8.81 -22.67
C ARG A 142 1.61 -10.06 -22.66
N ASN A 143 1.75 -10.71 -21.50
CA ASN A 143 2.62 -11.89 -21.33
C ASN A 143 4.07 -11.64 -21.77
N TYR A 144 4.55 -10.42 -21.58
CA TYR A 144 5.93 -10.08 -21.86
C TYR A 144 6.82 -10.61 -20.73
N GLU A 145 7.94 -11.21 -21.11
CA GLU A 145 8.93 -11.75 -20.18
C GLU A 145 10.30 -11.17 -20.52
N ILE A 146 11.04 -10.78 -19.49
CA ILE A 146 12.42 -10.29 -19.60
C ILE A 146 13.32 -11.04 -18.63
N THR A 147 14.47 -11.48 -19.11
CA THR A 147 15.50 -12.12 -18.29
C THR A 147 16.67 -11.16 -18.12
N TYR A 148 17.01 -10.84 -16.88
CA TYR A 148 18.18 -10.04 -16.53
C TYR A 148 19.35 -10.94 -16.14
N TYR A 149 20.57 -10.54 -16.50
CA TYR A 149 21.78 -11.32 -16.25
C TYR A 149 22.73 -10.56 -15.33
N LYS A 150 23.14 -11.22 -14.24
CA LYS A 150 24.12 -10.71 -13.29
C LYS A 150 25.41 -10.33 -14.02
N PRO A 151 26.01 -9.15 -13.76
CA PRO A 151 27.21 -8.73 -14.45
C PRO A 151 28.37 -9.66 -14.07
N SER A 152 29.24 -9.97 -15.03
CA SER A 152 30.38 -10.88 -14.80
C SER A 152 31.45 -10.27 -13.90
N ALA A 153 31.48 -8.94 -13.79
CA ALA A 153 32.31 -8.18 -12.87
C ALA A 153 31.53 -6.95 -12.41
N GLU A 154 31.70 -6.59 -11.14
CA GLU A 154 31.23 -5.30 -10.65
C GLU A 154 32.23 -4.23 -11.03
N ASP A 155 31.86 -3.42 -12.00
CA ASP A 155 32.67 -2.30 -12.45
C ASP A 155 32.26 -1.00 -11.74
N ASP A 156 33.27 -0.24 -11.32
CA ASP A 156 33.08 1.10 -10.75
C ASP A 156 32.94 2.10 -11.91
N ALA A 157 31.78 2.76 -12.00
CA ALA A 157 31.52 3.82 -12.97
C ALA A 157 32.31 5.12 -12.68
N ALA A 158 33.38 5.06 -11.88
CA ALA A 158 34.22 6.20 -11.50
C ALA A 158 34.84 6.98 -12.66
N SER A 159 34.96 6.38 -13.85
CA SER A 159 35.57 7.00 -15.04
C SER A 159 34.58 7.38 -16.15
N GLY A 160 33.29 7.08 -15.97
CA GLY A 160 32.24 7.31 -16.97
C GLY A 160 31.09 6.30 -16.83
N ASN A 161 29.98 6.58 -17.51
CA ASN A 161 28.86 5.63 -17.58
C ASN A 161 29.31 4.29 -18.21
N ILE A 162 28.71 3.20 -17.76
CA ILE A 162 28.90 1.86 -18.28
C ILE A 162 27.65 1.50 -19.08
N GLU A 163 27.76 1.65 -20.40
CA GLU A 163 26.64 1.44 -21.33
C GLU A 163 26.15 -0.03 -21.35
N GLU A 164 27.06 -0.99 -21.15
CA GLU A 164 26.78 -2.43 -21.20
C GLU A 164 26.93 -3.09 -19.83
N TYR A 165 26.12 -2.67 -18.85
CA TYR A 165 26.25 -3.17 -17.47
C TYR A 165 25.39 -4.41 -17.17
N ILE A 166 24.06 -4.26 -17.07
CA ILE A 166 23.17 -5.41 -16.82
C ILE A 166 22.49 -5.83 -18.12
N LYS A 167 22.93 -6.94 -18.71
CA LYS A 167 22.33 -7.46 -19.93
C LYS A 167 20.91 -7.96 -19.66
N TRP A 168 20.00 -7.75 -20.61
CA TRP A 168 18.70 -8.39 -20.63
C TRP A 168 18.34 -8.99 -22.00
N LEU A 169 17.48 -10.00 -21.99
CA LEU A 169 16.86 -10.63 -23.16
C LEU A 169 15.34 -10.71 -22.93
N ASP A 170 14.53 -10.49 -23.96
CA ASP A 170 13.07 -10.64 -23.85
C ASP A 170 12.53 -11.83 -24.65
N ASN A 171 11.27 -12.18 -24.40
CA ASN A 171 10.55 -13.22 -25.14
C ASN A 171 10.07 -12.78 -26.54
N GLN A 172 10.37 -11.55 -26.95
CA GLN A 172 10.14 -11.01 -28.30
C GLN A 172 11.38 -11.15 -29.21
N GLY A 173 12.51 -11.64 -28.65
CA GLY A 173 13.78 -11.81 -29.36
C GLY A 173 14.68 -10.58 -29.35
N ASN A 174 14.36 -9.56 -28.56
CA ASN A 174 15.21 -8.38 -28.37
C ASN A 174 16.17 -8.58 -27.19
N SER A 175 17.16 -7.69 -27.13
CA SER A 175 18.16 -7.64 -26.08
C SER A 175 18.62 -6.21 -25.86
N GLY A 176 19.11 -5.92 -24.67
CA GLY A 176 19.74 -4.64 -24.36
C GLY A 176 20.46 -4.69 -23.03
N TYR A 177 20.71 -3.50 -22.48
CA TYR A 177 21.41 -3.33 -21.22
C TYR A 177 20.72 -2.28 -20.35
N ILE A 178 20.72 -2.48 -19.03
CA ILE A 178 20.55 -1.39 -18.06
C ILE A 178 21.94 -0.77 -17.87
N GLN A 179 22.04 0.55 -18.09
CA GLN A 179 23.31 1.27 -18.08
C GLN A 179 23.65 1.71 -16.66
N LYS A 180 24.91 1.57 -16.23
CA LYS A 180 25.37 2.13 -14.96
C LYS A 180 25.80 3.58 -15.16
N ASN A 181 25.26 4.51 -14.39
CA ASN A 181 25.69 5.91 -14.48
C ASN A 181 26.73 6.24 -13.40
N VAL A 182 27.41 7.37 -13.56
CA VAL A 182 28.46 7.82 -12.62
C VAL A 182 27.94 8.26 -11.25
N PHE A 183 26.63 8.47 -11.10
CA PHE A 183 26.01 9.00 -9.88
C PHE A 183 25.63 7.90 -8.88
N HIS A 184 25.26 6.72 -9.37
CA HIS A 184 24.85 5.57 -8.55
C HIS A 184 25.90 4.45 -8.63
N LYS A 185 26.66 4.28 -7.55
CA LYS A 185 27.87 3.44 -7.56
C LYS A 185 27.65 2.00 -7.10
N GLN A 186 26.58 1.74 -6.37
CA GLN A 186 26.23 0.40 -5.89
C GLN A 186 25.96 -0.55 -7.07
N SER A 187 25.88 -1.85 -6.80
CA SER A 187 25.42 -2.78 -7.85
C SER A 187 23.98 -2.46 -8.22
N TYR A 188 23.65 -2.51 -9.51
CA TYR A 188 22.24 -2.37 -9.93
C TYR A 188 21.51 -3.70 -9.87
N TYR A 189 22.23 -4.82 -9.84
CA TYR A 189 21.64 -6.14 -9.68
C TYR A 189 21.25 -6.34 -8.19
N PRO A 190 20.05 -6.86 -7.87
CA PRO A 190 19.66 -7.09 -6.47
C PRO A 190 20.63 -8.05 -5.78
N LEU A 191 21.24 -7.62 -4.68
CA LEU A 191 22.36 -8.35 -4.05
C LEU A 191 21.93 -9.64 -3.32
N TRP A 192 20.66 -9.76 -2.95
CA TRP A 192 20.07 -10.96 -2.33
C TRP A 192 19.65 -12.03 -3.35
N ILE A 193 19.66 -11.72 -4.65
CA ILE A 193 19.42 -12.69 -5.73
C ILE A 193 20.76 -13.36 -6.10
N ASN A 194 20.86 -14.65 -5.77
CA ASN A 194 22.10 -15.42 -5.93
C ASN A 194 22.28 -15.98 -7.34
N GLU A 195 21.18 -16.12 -8.07
CA GLU A 195 21.13 -16.62 -9.43
C GLU A 195 21.91 -15.70 -10.37
N THR A 196 22.54 -16.30 -11.38
CA THR A 196 23.24 -15.54 -12.43
C THR A 196 22.29 -14.82 -13.38
N SER A 197 21.00 -15.16 -13.33
CA SER A 197 19.94 -14.52 -14.07
C SER A 197 18.58 -14.87 -13.48
N TYR A 198 17.59 -13.99 -13.65
CA TYR A 198 16.20 -14.22 -13.27
C TYR A 198 15.26 -13.60 -14.30
N THR A 199 14.05 -14.14 -14.40
CA THR A 199 13.04 -13.69 -15.37
C THR A 199 11.85 -13.08 -14.65
N LEU A 200 11.42 -11.91 -15.12
CA LEU A 200 10.24 -11.20 -14.66
C LEU A 200 9.21 -11.17 -15.78
N LYS A 201 7.93 -11.16 -15.40
CA LYS A 201 6.79 -11.26 -16.31
C LYS A 201 5.74 -10.20 -15.97
N GLY A 202 5.12 -9.64 -17.00
CA GLY A 202 3.95 -8.77 -16.88
C GLY A 202 3.44 -8.29 -18.22
N THR A 203 2.70 -7.19 -18.22
CA THR A 203 2.28 -6.45 -19.41
C THR A 203 3.24 -5.27 -19.62
N LEU A 204 3.86 -5.19 -20.81
CA LEU A 204 4.75 -4.09 -21.21
C LEU A 204 3.93 -2.96 -21.83
N LEU A 205 3.99 -1.77 -21.25
CA LEU A 205 3.38 -0.55 -21.76
C LEU A 205 4.21 0.07 -22.90
N PRO A 206 3.60 0.93 -23.73
CA PRO A 206 4.34 1.77 -24.67
C PRO A 206 5.34 2.65 -23.91
N LYS A 207 6.43 3.05 -24.57
CA LYS A 207 7.39 3.99 -23.98
C LYS A 207 6.79 5.39 -23.90
N ASN A 208 6.87 6.02 -22.74
CA ASN A 208 6.47 7.41 -22.57
C ASN A 208 7.63 8.42 -22.72
N ALA A 209 8.91 8.02 -22.64
CA ALA A 209 10.01 8.97 -22.64
C ALA A 209 10.15 9.71 -23.98
N GLN A 210 10.28 11.03 -23.91
CA GLN A 210 10.45 11.91 -25.08
C GLN A 210 11.65 12.83 -24.88
N ASN A 211 12.56 12.87 -25.84
CA ASN A 211 13.60 13.89 -25.89
C ASN A 211 13.04 15.14 -26.57
N THR A 212 12.75 16.20 -25.80
CA THR A 212 12.33 17.51 -26.32
C THR A 212 13.50 18.49 -26.49
N GLY A 213 14.73 18.02 -26.25
CA GLY A 213 15.96 18.76 -26.50
C GLY A 213 16.51 18.52 -27.93
N THR A 214 17.81 18.69 -28.08
CA THR A 214 18.53 18.33 -29.32
C THR A 214 19.47 17.17 -29.07
N ASP A 215 20.00 16.53 -30.11
CA ASP A 215 20.98 15.44 -29.96
C ASP A 215 22.22 15.88 -29.17
N SER A 216 22.64 17.14 -29.33
CA SER A 216 23.78 17.73 -28.61
C SER A 216 23.46 18.18 -27.19
N ASN A 217 22.18 18.36 -26.87
CA ASN A 217 21.70 18.81 -25.56
C ASN A 217 20.33 18.16 -25.27
N PRO A 218 20.30 16.86 -24.97
CA PRO A 218 19.07 16.13 -24.80
C PRO A 218 18.33 16.61 -23.54
N TYR A 219 17.01 16.68 -23.62
CA TYR A 219 16.15 17.00 -22.50
C TYR A 219 14.97 16.04 -22.51
N TRP A 220 15.00 15.10 -21.56
CA TRP A 220 14.03 14.03 -21.49
C TRP A 220 12.87 14.42 -20.58
N ILE A 221 11.65 14.14 -21.05
CA ILE A 221 10.42 14.19 -20.28
C ILE A 221 9.74 12.82 -20.34
N LEU A 222 9.03 12.46 -19.29
CA LEU A 222 8.24 11.24 -19.20
C LEU A 222 6.78 11.64 -18.92
N PRO A 223 5.97 11.95 -19.95
CA PRO A 223 4.58 12.32 -19.77
C PRO A 223 3.76 11.16 -19.20
N ALA A 224 2.82 11.50 -18.34
CA ALA A 224 1.90 10.53 -17.75
C ALA A 224 0.91 9.97 -18.77
N PHE A 225 0.55 8.69 -18.60
CA PHE A 225 -0.65 8.11 -19.19
C PHE A 225 -1.92 8.67 -18.50
N GLU A 226 -3.08 8.49 -19.13
CA GLU A 226 -4.30 9.17 -18.68
C GLU A 226 -4.77 8.68 -17.30
N TRP A 227 -4.81 7.37 -17.04
CA TRP A 227 -5.30 6.78 -15.78
C TRP A 227 -4.94 5.30 -15.64
N GLY A 228 -5.08 4.76 -14.42
CA GLY A 228 -5.02 3.31 -14.15
C GLY A 228 -3.62 2.74 -13.86
N TYR A 229 -2.65 3.61 -13.56
CA TYR A 229 -1.27 3.21 -13.29
C TYR A 229 -0.77 3.86 -12.00
N ALA A 230 0.00 3.10 -11.22
CA ALA A 230 0.77 3.62 -10.09
C ALA A 230 1.97 4.44 -10.61
N ASP A 231 2.46 5.38 -9.78
CA ASP A 231 3.61 6.24 -10.08
C ASP A 231 3.56 6.93 -11.47
N ASN A 232 2.33 7.25 -11.89
CA ASN A 232 2.06 7.83 -13.20
C ASN A 232 1.61 9.30 -13.10
N GLN A 233 0.80 9.62 -12.09
CA GLN A 233 0.25 10.96 -11.87
C GLN A 233 0.67 11.46 -10.49
N PRO A 234 0.80 12.78 -10.28
CA PRO A 234 1.11 13.32 -8.96
C PRO A 234 0.10 12.84 -7.90
N ASN A 235 0.58 12.56 -6.70
CA ASN A 235 -0.26 12.10 -5.58
C ASN A 235 -1.38 13.10 -5.21
N THR A 236 -1.40 14.32 -5.74
CA THR A 236 -2.50 15.29 -5.53
C THR A 236 -3.59 15.21 -6.60
N SER A 237 -3.41 14.39 -7.63
CA SER A 237 -4.35 14.20 -8.75
C SER A 237 -5.30 13.03 -8.47
N ASP A 238 -6.59 13.20 -8.78
CA ASP A 238 -7.55 12.09 -8.72
C ASP A 238 -7.20 10.96 -9.71
N LEU A 239 -6.40 11.25 -10.75
CA LEU A 239 -5.91 10.26 -11.72
C LEU A 239 -4.83 9.32 -11.14
N SER A 240 -4.37 9.57 -9.90
CA SER A 240 -3.54 8.63 -9.13
C SER A 240 -4.36 7.58 -8.36
N ASN A 241 -5.68 7.72 -8.35
CA ASN A 241 -6.59 6.78 -7.71
C ASN A 241 -7.01 5.68 -8.68
N ILE A 242 -7.36 4.51 -8.14
CA ILE A 242 -7.61 3.27 -8.89
C ILE A 242 -9.02 2.76 -8.60
N LYS A 243 -9.67 2.21 -9.63
CA LYS A 243 -10.95 1.51 -9.51
C LYS A 243 -10.74 0.02 -9.66
N ILE A 244 -11.30 -0.77 -8.76
CA ILE A 244 -11.31 -2.24 -8.85
C ILE A 244 -12.19 -2.69 -10.03
N ASP A 245 -13.19 -1.88 -10.43
CA ASP A 245 -13.98 -2.05 -11.65
C ASP A 245 -13.15 -2.18 -12.96
N TRP A 246 -11.88 -1.79 -12.93
CA TRP A 246 -10.97 -1.91 -14.07
C TRP A 246 -10.27 -3.28 -14.15
N ALA A 247 -10.55 -4.18 -13.21
CA ALA A 247 -9.97 -5.52 -13.19
C ALA A 247 -10.41 -6.36 -14.41
N VAL A 248 -9.45 -7.02 -15.03
CA VAL A 248 -9.66 -7.94 -16.16
C VAL A 248 -8.94 -9.27 -15.92
N ASP A 249 -9.49 -10.34 -16.49
CA ASP A 249 -8.89 -11.67 -16.45
C ASP A 249 -7.74 -11.85 -17.48
N ASP A 250 -7.18 -13.06 -17.52
CA ASP A 250 -6.14 -13.44 -18.49
C ASP A 250 -6.58 -13.31 -19.95
N ASN A 251 -7.89 -13.35 -20.24
CA ASN A 251 -8.44 -13.14 -21.58
C ASN A 251 -8.65 -11.65 -21.89
N GLY A 252 -8.61 -10.78 -20.87
CA GLY A 252 -8.93 -9.36 -20.97
C GLY A 252 -10.43 -9.07 -20.83
N ASP A 253 -11.21 -10.05 -20.36
CA ASP A 253 -12.63 -9.86 -20.05
C ASP A 253 -12.75 -9.19 -18.67
N ALA A 254 -13.66 -8.22 -18.56
CA ALA A 254 -13.91 -7.51 -17.30
C ALA A 254 -14.45 -8.45 -16.21
N VAL A 255 -13.96 -8.28 -14.99
CA VAL A 255 -14.32 -9.11 -13.83
C VAL A 255 -15.00 -8.25 -12.76
N ASP A 256 -16.08 -8.77 -12.20
CA ASP A 256 -16.80 -8.14 -11.08
C ASP A 256 -16.29 -8.74 -9.76
N LEU A 257 -15.30 -8.07 -9.15
CA LEU A 257 -14.75 -8.46 -7.86
C LEU A 257 -15.54 -7.81 -6.73
N PRO A 258 -15.83 -8.52 -5.62
CA PRO A 258 -16.47 -7.91 -4.45
C PRO A 258 -15.55 -6.92 -3.72
N GLY A 259 -14.24 -7.05 -3.93
CA GLY A 259 -13.20 -6.24 -3.32
C GLY A 259 -11.83 -6.87 -3.54
N VAL A 260 -10.79 -6.31 -2.92
CA VAL A 260 -9.41 -6.79 -3.04
C VAL A 260 -8.73 -6.86 -1.68
N ASN A 261 -7.88 -7.86 -1.50
CA ASN A 261 -7.10 -8.10 -0.29
C ASN A 261 -5.60 -7.91 -0.55
N PHE A 262 -5.15 -8.29 -1.75
CA PHE A 262 -3.75 -8.22 -2.15
C PHE A 262 -3.59 -7.44 -3.45
N ILE A 263 -2.47 -6.74 -3.55
CA ILE A 263 -2.10 -5.95 -4.72
C ILE A 263 -0.64 -6.26 -5.04
N LYS A 264 -0.37 -6.67 -6.27
CA LYS A 264 0.96 -6.76 -6.84
C LYS A 264 1.18 -5.58 -7.77
N ILE A 265 2.26 -4.83 -7.56
CA ILE A 265 2.60 -3.64 -8.35
C ILE A 265 3.93 -3.89 -9.03
N TYR A 266 4.01 -3.65 -10.34
CA TYR A 266 5.25 -3.82 -11.08
C TYR A 266 5.51 -2.72 -12.11
N THR A 267 6.78 -2.35 -12.29
CA THR A 267 7.20 -1.39 -13.31
C THR A 267 6.86 -1.92 -14.70
N ALA A 268 6.14 -1.14 -15.49
CA ALA A 268 5.54 -1.62 -16.73
C ALA A 268 6.25 -1.13 -18.00
N GLU A 269 7.38 -0.43 -17.88
CA GLU A 269 8.15 0.08 -19.01
C GLU A 269 9.57 -0.51 -19.07
N ASN A 270 10.00 -0.87 -20.28
CA ASN A 270 11.40 -1.22 -20.58
C ASN A 270 12.01 -0.13 -21.47
N GLN A 271 12.54 0.92 -20.85
CA GLN A 271 13.16 2.05 -21.55
C GLN A 271 14.31 2.66 -20.76
N SER A 272 15.10 3.49 -21.44
CA SER A 272 16.08 4.38 -20.81
C SER A 272 15.99 5.76 -21.43
N ALA A 273 15.90 6.79 -20.57
CA ALA A 273 15.72 8.18 -20.92
C ALA A 273 17.03 8.97 -20.82
N GLY A 274 18.07 8.46 -21.49
CA GLY A 274 19.40 9.09 -21.55
C GLY A 274 20.01 9.28 -20.17
N TRP A 275 20.30 10.54 -19.79
CA TRP A 275 20.95 10.85 -18.52
C TRP A 275 20.09 10.56 -17.28
N LEU A 276 18.77 10.37 -17.44
CA LEU A 276 17.89 9.95 -16.36
C LEU A 276 18.10 8.48 -15.97
N GLY A 277 18.68 7.67 -16.88
CA GLY A 277 18.86 6.23 -16.68
C GLY A 277 17.68 5.42 -17.20
N GLU A 278 17.53 4.23 -16.65
CA GLU A 278 16.32 3.40 -16.84
C GLU A 278 15.10 4.06 -16.20
N THR A 279 13.91 3.73 -16.71
CA THR A 279 12.67 4.07 -16.01
C THR A 279 12.38 3.04 -14.94
N SER A 280 12.17 3.50 -13.71
CA SER A 280 11.87 2.68 -12.56
C SER A 280 10.72 3.26 -11.78
N SER A 281 9.75 2.43 -11.41
CA SER A 281 8.62 2.91 -10.59
C SER A 281 9.03 2.98 -9.13
N GLU A 282 8.64 4.05 -8.45
CA GLU A 282 8.77 4.17 -7.01
C GLU A 282 7.41 4.24 -6.31
N LEU A 283 7.33 3.61 -5.14
CA LEU A 283 6.16 3.62 -4.29
C LEU A 283 6.53 4.03 -2.85
N CYS A 284 5.57 4.63 -2.16
CA CYS A 284 5.72 5.02 -0.76
C CYS A 284 4.49 4.72 0.10
N GLY A 285 3.47 4.06 -0.42
CA GLY A 285 2.29 3.66 0.36
C GLY A 285 1.10 3.32 -0.53
N ILE A 286 0.09 2.71 0.06
CA ILE A 286 -1.20 2.47 -0.59
C ILE A 286 -2.31 2.69 0.43
N GLU A 287 -3.39 3.33 0.02
CA GLU A 287 -4.54 3.66 0.85
C GLU A 287 -5.86 3.15 0.27
N ASP A 288 -6.69 2.51 1.10
CA ASP A 288 -8.11 2.29 0.91
C ASP A 288 -8.86 3.62 1.09
N LEU A 289 -9.52 4.07 0.01
CA LEU A 289 -10.26 5.34 -0.04
C LEU A 289 -11.66 5.23 0.54
N HIS A 290 -12.15 4.02 0.77
CA HIS A 290 -13.43 3.72 1.40
C HIS A 290 -13.29 3.33 2.86
N TYR A 291 -12.07 3.36 3.39
CA TYR A 291 -11.81 3.07 4.78
C TYR A 291 -12.42 4.16 5.67
N SER A 292 -13.71 4.02 5.96
CA SER A 292 -14.24 4.45 7.21
C SER A 292 -13.89 3.37 8.21
N LEU A 293 -13.17 3.71 9.28
CA LEU A 293 -13.48 3.08 10.56
C LEU A 293 -15.00 3.10 10.61
N ASP A 294 -15.65 1.94 10.64
CA ASP A 294 -17.05 1.86 11.03
C ASP A 294 -17.11 2.49 12.42
N VAL A 295 -17.21 3.83 12.46
CA VAL A 295 -17.82 4.56 13.54
C VAL A 295 -19.25 4.12 13.41
N PHE A 296 -19.51 2.95 14.01
CA PHE A 296 -20.81 2.38 14.19
C PHE A 296 -21.76 3.54 14.40
N GLU A 297 -22.69 3.70 13.46
CA GLU A 297 -23.60 4.84 13.37
C GLU A 297 -23.90 5.33 14.78
N ASN A 298 -23.45 6.56 15.05
CA ASN A 298 -23.61 7.19 16.34
C ASN A 298 -25.12 7.42 16.53
N ASN A 299 -25.80 6.38 17.01
CA ASN A 299 -27.24 6.32 17.16
C ASN A 299 -27.67 7.14 18.39
N GLN A 300 -27.17 8.38 18.50
CA GLN A 300 -27.40 9.38 19.56
C GLN A 300 -27.81 8.73 20.88
N LEU A 301 -26.91 7.91 21.46
CA LEU A 301 -27.14 7.27 22.76
C LEU A 301 -26.80 8.19 23.92
N THR A 302 -25.97 9.18 23.66
CA THR A 302 -25.60 10.20 24.63
C THR A 302 -25.90 11.57 24.10
N ASP A 303 -26.45 12.42 24.96
CA ASP A 303 -26.47 13.86 24.72
C ASP A 303 -25.08 14.47 24.91
N PHE A 304 -24.22 13.81 25.71
CA PHE A 304 -22.90 14.32 26.08
C PHE A 304 -21.97 13.22 26.60
N VAL A 305 -20.68 13.29 26.20
CA VAL A 305 -19.56 12.59 26.83
C VAL A 305 -18.43 13.60 27.03
N GLN A 306 -17.96 13.75 28.27
CA GLN A 306 -16.87 14.66 28.59
C GLN A 306 -15.57 14.19 27.93
N ASN A 307 -15.01 15.03 27.06
CA ASN A 307 -13.73 14.79 26.42
C ASN A 307 -13.03 16.14 26.12
N PRO A 308 -11.80 16.40 26.61
CA PRO A 308 -11.03 15.55 27.51
C PRO A 308 -11.64 15.43 28.91
N PHE A 309 -11.26 14.38 29.63
CA PHE A 309 -11.63 14.18 31.02
C PHE A 309 -10.39 14.15 31.93
N TYR A 310 -10.61 14.29 33.24
CA TYR A 310 -9.56 14.28 34.26
C TYR A 310 -9.70 13.02 35.13
N ASP A 311 -10.05 13.17 36.40
CA ASP A 311 -10.29 12.04 37.31
C ASP A 311 -11.67 11.43 37.14
N ASN A 312 -12.58 12.14 36.47
CA ASN A 312 -13.97 11.75 36.31
C ASN A 312 -14.42 11.98 34.87
N ILE A 313 -15.16 11.04 34.30
CA ILE A 313 -15.82 11.16 33.00
C ILE A 313 -17.29 11.46 33.25
N SER A 314 -17.78 12.62 32.82
CA SER A 314 -19.20 12.96 32.87
C SER A 314 -19.90 12.54 31.58
N VAL A 315 -21.02 11.84 31.69
CA VAL A 315 -21.80 11.33 30.55
C VAL A 315 -23.28 11.63 30.78
N LYS A 316 -24.01 12.01 29.73
CA LYS A 316 -25.47 12.16 29.75
C LYS A 316 -26.10 11.14 28.81
N LEU A 317 -26.77 10.16 29.38
CA LEU A 317 -27.36 9.01 28.69
C LEU A 317 -28.82 9.30 28.31
N SER A 318 -29.23 8.86 27.12
CA SER A 318 -30.62 8.95 26.63
C SER A 318 -31.49 7.72 26.99
N ALA A 319 -30.90 6.69 27.59
CA ALA A 319 -31.58 5.49 28.06
C ALA A 319 -30.73 4.75 29.10
N ASP A 320 -31.35 3.83 29.86
CA ASP A 320 -30.63 2.88 30.71
C ASP A 320 -29.57 2.12 29.90
N SER A 321 -28.31 2.25 30.31
CA SER A 321 -27.16 1.80 29.53
C SER A 321 -26.09 1.15 30.41
N LYS A 322 -25.40 0.18 29.83
CA LYS A 322 -24.14 -0.39 30.31
C LYS A 322 -22.97 0.37 29.70
N LEU A 323 -22.13 0.93 30.54
CA LEU A 323 -20.89 1.63 30.20
C LEU A 323 -19.71 0.68 30.42
N THR A 324 -18.84 0.55 29.43
CA THR A 324 -17.60 -0.22 29.49
C THR A 324 -16.43 0.70 29.13
N LEU A 325 -15.61 1.05 30.13
CA LEU A 325 -14.38 1.81 29.95
C LEU A 325 -13.23 0.84 29.68
N MET A 326 -12.47 1.11 28.62
CA MET A 326 -11.40 0.23 28.15
C MET A 326 -10.17 1.05 27.74
N ARG A 327 -9.00 0.42 27.81
CA ARG A 327 -7.81 0.89 27.11
C ARG A 327 -7.99 0.71 25.60
N ILE A 328 -7.18 1.43 24.82
CA ILE A 328 -7.15 1.30 23.35
C ILE A 328 -6.73 -0.09 22.87
N ASP A 329 -6.03 -0.86 23.72
CA ASP A 329 -5.64 -2.26 23.45
C ASP A 329 -6.78 -3.28 23.75
N GLY A 330 -7.98 -2.79 24.11
CA GLY A 330 -9.16 -3.61 24.39
C GLY A 330 -9.26 -4.13 25.83
N HIS A 331 -8.27 -3.87 26.71
CA HIS A 331 -8.38 -4.26 28.12
C HIS A 331 -9.50 -3.47 28.83
N VAL A 332 -10.51 -4.19 29.32
CA VAL A 332 -11.61 -3.61 30.10
C VAL A 332 -11.10 -3.16 31.47
N LEU A 333 -11.28 -1.88 31.75
CA LEU A 333 -10.90 -1.24 33.01
C LEU A 333 -12.06 -1.16 34.00
N LYS A 334 -13.27 -0.90 33.50
CA LYS A 334 -14.46 -0.73 34.35
C LYS A 334 -15.74 -1.01 33.58
N ILE A 335 -16.70 -1.66 34.22
CA ILE A 335 -18.06 -1.85 33.69
C ILE A 335 -19.05 -1.31 34.72
N ILE A 336 -20.02 -0.51 34.27
CA ILE A 336 -21.04 0.11 35.13
C ILE A 336 -22.38 0.07 34.41
N ASN A 337 -23.46 -0.26 35.12
CA ASN A 337 -24.82 -0.06 34.61
C ASN A 337 -25.37 1.25 35.18
N CYS A 338 -25.83 2.15 34.31
CA CYS A 338 -26.35 3.46 34.66
C CYS A 338 -27.78 3.62 34.12
N ALA A 339 -28.61 4.32 34.89
CA ALA A 339 -29.93 4.73 34.42
C ALA A 339 -29.81 5.87 33.40
N GLU A 340 -30.88 6.12 32.64
CA GLU A 340 -31.04 7.34 31.83
C GLU A 340 -30.75 8.61 32.66
N GLY A 341 -30.07 9.58 32.04
CA GLY A 341 -29.70 10.84 32.68
C GLY A 341 -28.19 11.05 32.84
N GLU A 342 -27.80 11.99 33.70
CA GLU A 342 -26.39 12.32 33.95
C GLU A 342 -25.74 11.33 34.92
N THR A 343 -24.54 10.90 34.58
CA THR A 343 -23.72 10.01 35.42
C THR A 343 -22.25 10.41 35.35
N THR A 344 -21.51 10.04 36.38
CA THR A 344 -20.07 10.29 36.48
C THR A 344 -19.34 8.99 36.76
N ILE A 345 -18.32 8.72 35.95
CA ILE A 345 -17.45 7.56 36.06
C ILE A 345 -16.15 8.01 36.71
N ASP A 346 -15.88 7.53 37.93
CA ASP A 346 -14.55 7.69 38.52
C ASP A 346 -13.52 6.91 37.69
N ALA A 347 -12.52 7.64 37.20
CA ALA A 347 -11.41 7.24 36.37
C ALA A 347 -10.07 7.73 36.97
N SER A 348 -10.02 8.03 38.26
CA SER A 348 -8.80 8.47 38.95
C SER A 348 -7.67 7.43 38.90
N PHE A 349 -8.03 6.16 38.77
CA PHE A 349 -7.12 5.00 38.80
C PHE A 349 -6.34 4.73 37.49
N ILE A 350 -6.66 5.43 36.39
CA ILE A 350 -6.03 5.19 35.08
C ILE A 350 -5.00 6.29 34.74
N GLU A 351 -3.99 5.99 33.93
CA GLU A 351 -2.96 6.96 33.55
C GLU A 351 -3.45 7.93 32.46
N MET A 352 -2.71 9.01 32.18
CA MET A 352 -3.03 9.90 31.05
C MET A 352 -2.90 9.16 29.73
N GLY A 353 -3.77 9.45 28.77
CA GLY A 353 -3.78 8.76 27.48
C GLY A 353 -5.16 8.59 26.88
N TRP A 354 -5.21 7.90 25.75
CA TRP A 354 -6.44 7.59 25.03
C TRP A 354 -7.11 6.34 25.59
N TYR A 355 -8.44 6.38 25.67
CA TYR A 355 -9.31 5.29 26.12
C TYR A 355 -10.53 5.19 25.23
N LEU A 356 -11.22 4.05 25.31
CA LEU A 356 -12.50 3.82 24.68
C LEU A 356 -13.59 3.72 25.76
N LEU A 357 -14.72 4.38 25.51
CA LEU A 357 -15.94 4.23 26.29
C LEU A 357 -17.01 3.63 25.39
N LEU A 358 -17.36 2.37 25.63
CA LEU A 358 -18.47 1.69 24.99
C LEU A 358 -19.74 1.90 25.84
N ILE A 359 -20.85 2.24 25.18
CA ILE A 359 -22.16 2.50 25.78
C ILE A 359 -23.17 1.61 25.09
N GLU A 360 -23.82 0.71 25.84
CA GLU A 360 -24.76 -0.27 25.33
C GLU A 360 -26.12 -0.12 26.03
N SER A 361 -27.20 0.06 25.27
CA SER A 361 -28.58 -0.07 25.77
C SER A 361 -29.19 -1.36 25.24
N ASN A 362 -30.44 -1.66 25.62
CA ASN A 362 -31.15 -2.83 25.11
C ASN A 362 -31.38 -2.84 23.58
N THR A 363 -31.24 -1.71 22.89
CA THR A 363 -31.59 -1.56 21.47
C THR A 363 -30.51 -0.91 20.61
N LYS A 364 -29.46 -0.36 21.22
CA LYS A 364 -28.43 0.45 20.55
C LYS A 364 -27.10 0.31 21.28
N TYR A 365 -26.00 0.60 20.60
CA TYR A 365 -24.69 0.76 21.20
C TYR A 365 -23.94 1.94 20.55
N GLY A 366 -22.91 2.46 21.22
CA GLY A 366 -22.04 3.53 20.73
C GLY A 366 -20.65 3.46 21.36
N VAL A 367 -19.62 3.81 20.59
CA VAL A 367 -18.21 3.76 21.02
C VAL A 367 -17.60 5.15 20.93
N TYR A 368 -16.98 5.61 22.01
CA TYR A 368 -16.41 6.95 22.11
C TYR A 368 -14.92 6.88 22.43
N LYS A 369 -14.07 7.50 21.59
CA LYS A 369 -12.65 7.72 21.88
C LYS A 369 -12.50 8.95 22.77
N ILE A 370 -11.97 8.76 23.98
CA ILE A 370 -11.87 9.80 25.02
C ILE A 370 -10.44 9.94 25.53
N LEU A 371 -10.02 11.17 25.85
CA LEU A 371 -8.66 11.51 26.28
C LEU A 371 -8.64 11.87 27.77
N LYS A 372 -7.83 11.15 28.56
CA LYS A 372 -7.46 11.59 29.92
C LYS A 372 -6.29 12.57 29.83
N SER A 373 -6.49 13.80 30.29
CA SER A 373 -5.50 14.87 30.28
C SER A 373 -5.07 15.28 31.70
N ALA A 374 -3.94 15.98 31.81
CA ALA A 374 -3.58 16.73 33.01
C ALA A 374 -4.57 17.89 33.22
N ARG A 375 -4.89 18.21 34.48
CA ARG A 375 -5.54 19.47 34.82
C ARG A 375 -4.51 20.58 34.58
N ASN A 376 -4.66 21.34 33.51
CA ASN A 376 -3.96 22.61 33.40
C ASN A 376 -4.55 23.52 34.49
N TYR A 377 -3.71 23.94 35.44
CA TYR A 377 -4.09 24.96 36.43
C TYR A 377 -4.11 26.35 35.82
#